data_AF-A0A379EEE3-F1
#
_entry.id   AF-A0A379EEE3-F1
#
_cell.length_a   1.000
_cell.length_b   1.000
_cell.length_c   1.000
_cell.angle_alpha   90.00
_cell.angle_beta   90.00
_cell.angle_gamma   90.00
#
_symmetry.space_group_name_H-M   'P 1'
#
loop_
_entity.id
_entity.type
_entity.pdbx_description
1 polymer ?
#
loop_
_entity_poly.entity_id
_entity_poly.type
_entity_poly.pdbx_seq_one_letter_code
_entity_poly.pdbx_strand_id
1 'polypeptide(L)'
;MVCTNAFGMGIDKPDVRQVIHYNMPKDIESYYQEAGRAGRDGEPANAILLFSPQDIVTNKFLIKSNNDNYSYKKLEQMIAYCYSTKCLRWQIINYFDKNTHDKCNNCSVCLNKTEIESRTIDAQKVLSCIVRMDQNFGMDLVSLVLKGSSNHKVLNWNFDKLSTYGIMNNLSRDEIKI
;
A
#
# COMPACT_ATOMS: atom_id res chain seq x y z
N MET A 1 -25.88 -0.57 0.74
CA MET A 1 -25.83 -1.41 -0.46
C MET A 1 -24.44 -1.98 -0.58
N VAL A 2 -24.30 -3.26 -0.91
CA VAL A 2 -23.01 -3.91 -1.21
C VAL A 2 -23.09 -4.36 -2.65
N CYS A 3 -22.10 -4.02 -3.47
CA CYS A 3 -22.10 -4.27 -4.90
C CYS A 3 -20.70 -4.63 -5.41
N THR A 4 -20.65 -5.40 -6.49
CA THR A 4 -19.47 -5.51 -7.35
C THR A 4 -19.58 -4.50 -8.50
N ASN A 5 -18.52 -4.34 -9.30
CA ASN A 5 -18.47 -3.37 -10.41
C ASN A 5 -19.64 -3.52 -11.40
N ALA A 6 -20.20 -4.73 -11.53
CA ALA A 6 -21.34 -5.00 -12.40
C ALA A 6 -22.65 -4.33 -11.95
N PHE A 7 -22.78 -3.94 -10.67
CA PHE A 7 -24.03 -3.42 -10.12
C PHE A 7 -24.00 -1.91 -9.80
N GLY A 8 -22.85 -1.24 -9.99
CA GLY A 8 -22.75 0.20 -9.77
C GLY A 8 -23.32 1.03 -10.93
N MET A 9 -23.21 0.57 -12.17
CA MET A 9 -23.62 1.32 -13.36
C MET A 9 -25.15 1.52 -13.37
N GLY A 10 -25.61 2.79 -13.37
CA GLY A 10 -27.04 3.13 -13.46
C GLY A 10 -27.73 3.52 -12.15
N ILE A 11 -27.10 3.32 -10.99
CA ILE A 11 -27.62 3.86 -9.72
C ILE A 11 -27.17 5.32 -9.59
N ASP A 12 -28.11 6.23 -9.74
CA ASP A 12 -27.93 7.66 -9.53
C ASP A 12 -28.65 8.10 -8.24
N LYS A 13 -27.93 7.99 -7.13
CA LYS A 13 -28.41 8.44 -5.81
C LYS A 13 -27.57 9.66 -5.39
N PRO A 14 -28.13 10.87 -5.32
CA PRO A 14 -27.33 12.06 -5.12
C PRO A 14 -26.74 12.20 -3.71
N ASP A 15 -27.43 11.64 -2.71
CA ASP A 15 -27.17 11.76 -1.27
C ASP A 15 -26.29 10.64 -0.69
N VAL A 16 -25.47 9.97 -1.51
CA VAL A 16 -24.54 8.94 -1.01
C VAL A 16 -23.43 9.60 -0.18
N ARG A 17 -23.40 9.32 1.13
CA ARG A 17 -22.40 9.90 2.05
C ARG A 17 -21.08 9.15 2.10
N GLN A 18 -21.08 7.86 1.77
CA GLN A 18 -19.88 7.02 1.85
C GLN A 18 -19.84 6.03 0.69
N VAL A 19 -18.68 5.95 0.04
CA VAL A 19 -18.29 4.86 -0.85
C VAL A 19 -17.11 4.16 -0.21
N ILE A 20 -17.23 2.85 0.00
CA ILE A 20 -16.19 2.04 0.64
C ILE A 20 -15.72 0.99 -0.35
N HIS A 21 -14.46 1.08 -0.73
CA HIS A 21 -13.74 0.06 -1.48
C HIS A 21 -13.11 -0.90 -0.48
N TYR A 22 -13.66 -2.12 -0.39
CA TYR A 22 -13.12 -3.16 0.48
C TYR A 22 -11.83 -3.78 -0.08
N ASN A 23 -11.66 -3.76 -1.39
CA ASN A 23 -10.45 -4.20 -2.08
C ASN A 23 -9.94 -3.07 -2.98
N MET A 24 -8.63 -3.01 -3.17
CA MET A 24 -8.01 -2.11 -4.13
C MET A 24 -8.54 -2.35 -5.56
N PRO A 25 -9.07 -1.31 -6.22
CA PRO A 25 -9.38 -1.35 -7.64
C PRO A 25 -8.14 -1.68 -8.48
N LYS A 26 -8.36 -2.15 -9.71
CA LYS A 26 -7.28 -2.48 -10.64
C LYS A 26 -6.57 -1.25 -11.24
N ASP A 27 -7.24 -0.10 -11.25
CA ASP A 27 -6.77 1.14 -11.85
C ASP A 27 -7.43 2.39 -11.22
N ILE A 28 -6.85 3.55 -11.49
CA ILE A 28 -7.28 4.85 -10.96
C ILE A 28 -8.62 5.28 -11.56
N GLU A 29 -8.90 4.95 -12.81
CA GLU A 29 -10.15 5.32 -13.48
C GLU A 29 -11.36 4.64 -12.84
N SER A 30 -11.25 3.34 -12.55
CA SER A 30 -12.29 2.58 -11.86
C SER A 30 -12.52 3.17 -10.46
N TYR A 31 -11.44 3.42 -9.72
CA TYR A 31 -11.53 4.04 -8.40
C TYR A 31 -12.21 5.41 -8.47
N TYR A 32 -11.79 6.28 -9.39
CA TYR A 32 -12.35 7.63 -9.56
C TYR A 32 -13.83 7.60 -9.89
N GLN A 33 -14.23 6.75 -10.83
CA GLN A 33 -15.63 6.60 -11.23
C GLN A 33 -16.52 6.11 -10.08
N GLU A 34 -16.03 5.13 -9.32
CA GLU A 34 -16.75 4.52 -8.20
C GLU A 34 -16.84 5.45 -6.99
N ALA A 35 -15.71 6.06 -6.60
CA ALA A 35 -15.63 7.04 -5.51
C ALA A 35 -16.48 8.30 -5.80
N GLY A 36 -16.52 8.75 -7.05
CA GLY A 36 -17.32 9.91 -7.50
C GLY A 36 -18.84 9.70 -7.46
N ARG A 37 -19.32 8.56 -6.96
CA ARG A 37 -20.74 8.36 -6.64
C ARG A 37 -21.15 9.02 -5.33
N ALA A 38 -20.19 9.31 -4.45
CA ALA A 38 -20.46 9.97 -3.18
C ALA A 38 -20.65 11.49 -3.37
N GLY A 39 -21.57 12.10 -2.63
CA GLY A 39 -21.68 13.56 -2.50
C GLY A 39 -22.07 14.30 -3.78
N ARG A 40 -22.91 13.71 -4.65
CA ARG A 40 -23.37 14.37 -5.89
C ARG A 40 -24.32 15.55 -5.64
N ASP A 41 -24.92 15.60 -4.46
CA ASP A 41 -25.67 16.75 -3.95
C ASP A 41 -24.77 17.90 -3.47
N GLY A 42 -23.44 17.73 -3.46
CA GLY A 42 -22.47 18.73 -3.01
C GLY A 42 -22.22 18.73 -1.50
N GLU A 43 -22.95 17.92 -0.74
CA GLU A 43 -22.76 17.79 0.71
C GLU A 43 -21.53 16.92 1.04
N PRO A 44 -20.92 17.10 2.22
CA PRO A 44 -19.76 16.32 2.63
C PRO A 44 -19.96 14.81 2.50
N ALA A 45 -18.98 14.16 1.87
CA ALA A 45 -18.99 12.73 1.63
C ALA A 45 -17.56 12.17 1.68
N ASN A 46 -17.45 10.87 1.97
CA ASN A 46 -16.17 10.17 2.09
C ASN A 46 -16.05 9.05 1.06
N ALA A 47 -14.87 8.97 0.43
CA ALA A 47 -14.41 7.79 -0.28
C ALA A 47 -13.35 7.10 0.59
N ILE A 48 -13.59 5.85 0.97
CA ILE A 48 -12.73 5.08 1.86
C ILE A 48 -12.21 3.88 1.10
N LEU A 49 -10.89 3.78 0.98
CA LEU A 49 -10.21 2.63 0.40
C LEU A 49 -9.55 1.82 1.51
N LEU A 50 -10.03 0.60 1.73
CA LEU A 50 -9.36 -0.40 2.55
C LEU A 50 -8.36 -1.12 1.64
N PHE A 51 -7.07 -0.94 1.94
CA PHE A 51 -5.99 -1.45 1.11
C PHE A 51 -5.25 -2.58 1.83
N SER A 52 -5.06 -3.70 1.14
CA SER A 52 -4.18 -4.80 1.56
C SER A 52 -3.13 -5.07 0.49
N PRO A 53 -1.86 -5.33 0.85
CA PRO A 53 -0.85 -5.80 -0.09
C PRO A 53 -1.28 -7.07 -0.86
N GLN A 54 -2.16 -7.89 -0.29
CA GLN A 54 -2.70 -9.08 -0.95
C GLN A 54 -3.58 -8.72 -2.17
N ASP A 55 -4.23 -7.54 -2.18
CA ASP A 55 -5.01 -7.06 -3.33
C ASP A 55 -4.11 -6.86 -4.56
N ILE A 56 -2.84 -6.49 -4.35
CA ILE A 56 -1.85 -6.36 -5.42
C ILE A 56 -1.59 -7.71 -6.07
N VAL A 57 -1.37 -8.75 -5.25
CA VAL A 57 -1.11 -10.12 -5.73
C VAL A 57 -2.29 -10.62 -6.56
N THR A 58 -3.51 -10.44 -6.05
CA THR A 58 -4.75 -10.82 -6.75
C THR A 58 -4.88 -10.10 -8.09
N ASN A 59 -4.71 -8.78 -8.13
CA ASN A 59 -4.77 -8.02 -9.38
C ASN A 59 -3.66 -8.43 -10.37
N LYS A 60 -2.42 -8.64 -9.91
CA LYS A 60 -1.32 -9.11 -10.76
C LYS A 60 -1.60 -10.49 -11.36
N PHE A 61 -2.21 -11.40 -10.60
CA PHE A 61 -2.63 -12.71 -11.10
C PHE A 61 -3.69 -12.57 -12.21
N LEU A 62 -4.74 -11.79 -11.97
CA LEU A 62 -5.83 -11.59 -12.94
C LEU A 62 -5.36 -10.92 -14.24
N ILE A 63 -4.43 -9.97 -14.17
CA ILE A 63 -3.88 -9.30 -15.36
C ILE A 63 -2.95 -10.24 -16.14
N LYS A 64 -2.13 -11.04 -15.45
CA LYS A 64 -1.22 -12.00 -16.10
C LYS A 64 -1.96 -12.98 -17.00
N SER A 65 -3.15 -13.43 -16.58
CA SER A 65 -4.00 -14.31 -17.37
C SER A 65 -4.42 -13.72 -18.72
N ASN A 66 -4.39 -12.39 -18.87
CA ASN A 66 -4.83 -11.68 -20.07
C ASN A 66 -3.68 -11.13 -20.94
N ASN A 67 -2.40 -11.32 -20.56
CA ASN A 67 -1.21 -10.81 -21.27
C ASN A 67 -1.24 -9.29 -21.59
N ASP A 68 -1.86 -8.49 -20.72
CA ASP A 68 -2.06 -7.06 -20.94
C ASP A 68 -1.04 -6.18 -20.19
N ASN A 69 0.04 -5.79 -20.89
CA ASN A 69 1.06 -4.88 -20.36
C ASN A 69 0.54 -3.47 -20.04
N TYR A 70 -0.54 -3.03 -20.68
CA TYR A 70 -1.13 -1.73 -20.42
C TYR A 70 -1.89 -1.72 -19.09
N SER A 71 -2.66 -2.78 -18.82
CA SER A 71 -3.29 -3.00 -17.51
C SER A 71 -2.27 -3.06 -16.36
N TYR A 72 -1.09 -3.65 -16.59
CA TYR A 72 -0.01 -3.63 -15.59
C TYR A 72 0.44 -2.21 -15.23
N LYS A 73 0.60 -1.32 -16.22
CA LYS A 73 1.01 0.06 -15.96
C LYS A 73 -0.03 0.81 -15.11
N LYS A 74 -1.32 0.60 -15.38
CA LYS A 74 -2.41 1.20 -14.59
C LYS A 74 -2.45 0.66 -13.17
N LEU A 75 -2.23 -0.64 -13.00
CA LEU A 75 -2.13 -1.23 -11.68
C LEU A 75 -0.98 -0.62 -10.88
N GLU A 76 0.20 -0.45 -11.48
CA GLU A 76 1.34 0.19 -10.81
C GLU A 76 1.03 1.64 -10.40
N GLN A 77 0.24 2.39 -11.19
CA GLN A 77 -0.24 3.72 -10.80
C GLN A 77 -1.21 3.67 -9.62
N MET A 78 -2.12 2.69 -9.56
CA MET A 78 -3.02 2.49 -8.43
C MET A 78 -2.26 2.07 -7.15
N ILE A 79 -1.26 1.20 -7.28
CA ILE A 79 -0.36 0.83 -6.18
C ILE A 79 0.35 2.08 -5.64
N ALA A 80 0.89 2.90 -6.54
CA ALA A 80 1.57 4.14 -6.15
C ALA A 80 0.63 5.13 -5.45
N TYR A 81 -0.66 5.15 -5.80
CA TYR A 81 -1.67 5.94 -5.09
C TYR A 81 -1.91 5.43 -3.66
N CYS A 82 -2.06 4.12 -3.47
CA CYS A 82 -2.28 3.52 -2.15
C CYS A 82 -1.13 3.74 -1.16
N TYR A 83 0.12 3.72 -1.65
CA TYR A 83 1.32 3.93 -0.82
C TYR A 83 1.78 5.39 -0.73
N SER A 84 1.02 6.32 -1.31
CA SER A 84 1.46 7.70 -1.44
C SER A 84 1.51 8.43 -0.09
N THR A 85 2.59 9.19 0.10
CA THR A 85 2.72 10.19 1.16
C THR A 85 2.38 11.61 0.67
N LYS A 86 1.90 11.74 -0.58
CA LYS A 86 1.45 13.00 -1.17
C LYS A 86 -0.07 13.14 -1.08
N CYS A 87 -0.57 14.36 -1.29
CA CYS A 87 -2.01 14.63 -1.31
C CYS A 87 -2.73 13.71 -2.31
N LEU A 88 -3.66 12.88 -1.81
CA LEU A 88 -4.39 11.93 -2.63
C LEU A 88 -5.26 12.61 -3.69
N ARG A 89 -5.89 13.75 -3.35
CA ARG A 89 -6.68 14.52 -4.33
C ARG A 89 -5.81 15.05 -5.45
N TRP A 90 -4.64 15.58 -5.13
CA TRP A 90 -3.70 16.06 -6.15
C TRP A 90 -3.26 14.92 -7.08
N GLN A 91 -3.00 13.72 -6.56
CA GLN A 91 -2.62 12.59 -7.41
C GLN A 91 -3.71 12.20 -8.41
N ILE A 92 -4.98 12.17 -8.00
CA ILE A 92 -6.10 11.92 -8.92
C ILE A 92 -6.17 13.03 -9.98
N ILE A 93 -6.11 14.30 -9.56
CA ILE A 93 -6.15 15.43 -10.50
C ILE A 93 -4.98 15.30 -11.49
N ASN A 94 -3.75 15.15 -11.01
CA ASN A 94 -2.55 15.04 -11.83
C ASN A 94 -2.54 13.81 -12.76
N TYR A 95 -3.28 12.75 -12.42
CA TYR A 95 -3.47 11.59 -13.29
C TYR A 95 -4.25 11.96 -14.56
N PHE A 96 -5.32 12.75 -14.43
CA PHE A 96 -6.20 13.14 -15.55
C PHE A 96 -5.77 14.45 -16.21
N ASP A 97 -5.47 15.46 -15.41
CA ASP A 97 -5.08 16.81 -15.80
C ASP A 97 -3.76 17.16 -15.13
N LYS A 98 -2.68 17.33 -15.91
CA LYS A 98 -1.33 17.65 -15.40
C LYS A 98 -1.28 19.05 -14.77
N ASN A 99 -1.83 19.17 -13.57
CA ASN A 99 -2.06 20.42 -12.86
C ASN A 99 -1.20 20.54 -11.60
N THR A 100 -0.96 21.77 -11.14
CA THR A 100 0.12 22.14 -10.21
C THR A 100 -0.31 22.36 -8.76
N HIS A 101 -1.42 21.76 -8.30
CA HIS A 101 -1.96 22.06 -6.97
C HIS A 101 -1.56 21.07 -5.87
N ASP A 102 -0.66 21.45 -4.96
CA ASP A 102 -0.01 20.50 -4.04
C ASP A 102 -0.85 19.90 -2.89
N LYS A 103 -1.85 20.60 -2.31
CA LYS A 103 -2.53 20.14 -1.06
C LYS A 103 -4.01 20.48 -0.97
N CYS A 104 -4.84 19.47 -0.72
CA CYS A 104 -6.29 19.63 -0.64
C CYS A 104 -6.88 19.83 0.76
N ASN A 105 -6.09 19.62 1.83
CA ASN A 105 -6.50 19.72 3.24
C ASN A 105 -7.74 18.89 3.63
N ASN A 106 -8.09 17.87 2.84
CA ASN A 106 -9.30 17.07 3.04
C ASN A 106 -9.14 15.63 2.51
N CYS A 107 -7.93 15.07 2.61
CA CYS A 107 -7.68 13.65 2.38
C CYS A 107 -6.86 13.09 3.53
N SER A 108 -6.88 11.76 3.71
CA SER A 108 -6.20 11.10 4.82
C SER A 108 -4.73 11.54 4.95
N VAL A 109 -3.99 11.64 3.85
CA VAL A 109 -2.59 12.08 3.86
C VAL A 109 -2.42 13.55 4.31
N CYS A 110 -3.28 14.47 3.83
CA CYS A 110 -3.19 15.88 4.25
C CYS A 110 -3.66 16.12 5.68
N LEU A 111 -4.59 15.29 6.15
CA LEU A 111 -5.13 15.36 7.50
C LEU A 111 -4.25 14.62 8.51
N ASN A 112 -3.43 13.68 8.02
CA ASN A 112 -2.52 12.94 8.87
C ASN A 112 -1.39 13.86 9.36
N LYS A 113 -1.21 13.88 10.68
CA LYS A 113 -0.15 14.64 11.36
C LYS A 113 1.09 13.78 11.64
N THR A 114 1.11 12.52 11.20
CA THR A 114 2.28 11.65 11.38
C THR A 114 3.50 12.25 10.68
N GLU A 115 4.59 12.36 11.43
CA GLU A 115 5.87 12.79 10.90
C GLU A 115 6.46 11.70 9.99
N ILE A 116 6.92 12.10 8.80
CA ILE A 116 7.65 11.22 7.90
C ILE A 116 9.09 11.18 8.40
N GLU A 117 9.50 10.03 8.95
CA GLU A 117 10.86 9.80 9.39
C GLU A 117 11.66 9.06 8.32
N SER A 118 12.89 9.53 8.07
CA SER A 118 13.83 8.81 7.19
C SER A 118 14.38 7.58 7.90
N ARG A 119 14.06 6.39 7.38
CA ARG A 119 14.52 5.09 7.90
C ARG A 119 15.58 4.43 7.02
N THR A 120 16.39 5.23 6.31
CA THR A 120 17.41 4.74 5.35
C THR A 120 18.39 3.75 5.98
N ILE A 121 18.87 4.02 7.19
CA ILE A 121 19.82 3.13 7.89
C ILE A 121 19.15 1.81 8.28
N ASP A 122 17.90 1.85 8.74
CA ASP A 122 17.15 0.64 9.08
C ASP A 122 16.88 -0.20 7.83
N ALA A 123 16.49 0.44 6.71
CA ALA A 123 16.34 -0.23 5.42
C ALA A 123 17.65 -0.89 4.94
N GLN A 124 18.79 -0.20 5.09
CA GLN A 124 20.11 -0.76 4.77
C GLN A 124 20.42 -2.00 5.62
N LYS A 125 20.12 -1.98 6.92
CA LYS A 125 20.31 -3.14 7.81
C LYS A 125 19.47 -4.33 7.36
N VAL A 126 18.19 -4.10 7.04
CA VAL A 126 17.27 -5.15 6.57
C VAL A 126 17.76 -5.76 5.26
N LEU A 127 18.05 -4.93 4.25
CA LEU A 127 18.55 -5.40 2.94
C LEU A 127 19.88 -6.15 3.08
N SER A 128 20.79 -5.62 3.90
CA SER A 128 22.07 -6.24 4.22
C SER A 128 21.91 -7.64 4.83
N CYS A 129 20.88 -7.84 5.66
CA CYS A 129 20.54 -9.12 6.27
C CYS A 129 19.93 -10.10 5.24
N ILE A 130 18.99 -9.63 4.41
CA ILE A 130 18.37 -10.44 3.35
C ILE A 130 19.43 -11.02 2.40
N VAL A 131 20.38 -10.19 1.98
CA VAL A 131 21.49 -10.62 1.11
C VAL A 131 22.39 -11.65 1.81
N ARG A 132 22.71 -11.46 3.09
CA ARG A 132 23.53 -12.40 3.89
C ARG A 132 22.84 -13.73 4.20
N MET A 133 21.51 -13.76 4.11
CA MET A 133 20.70 -14.96 4.26
C MET A 133 20.40 -15.62 2.89
N ASP A 134 21.17 -15.28 1.84
CA ASP A 134 21.02 -15.81 0.48
C ASP A 134 19.62 -15.63 -0.13
N GLN A 135 18.82 -14.68 0.36
CA GLN A 135 17.50 -14.31 -0.18
C GLN A 135 16.45 -15.45 -0.17
N ASN A 136 16.69 -16.52 0.59
CA ASN A 136 15.85 -17.73 0.60
C ASN A 136 14.83 -17.79 1.75
N PHE A 137 14.69 -16.72 2.53
CA PHE A 137 13.91 -16.73 3.77
C PHE A 137 12.91 -15.58 3.85
N GLY A 138 11.74 -15.89 4.41
CA GLY A 138 10.67 -14.92 4.60
C GLY A 138 10.92 -13.93 5.73
N MET A 139 10.11 -12.88 5.74
CA MET A 139 10.13 -11.75 6.69
C MET A 139 10.23 -12.18 8.15
N ASP A 140 9.53 -13.25 8.55
CA ASP A 140 9.57 -13.72 9.94
C ASP A 140 10.97 -14.12 10.40
N LEU A 141 11.69 -14.91 9.60
CA LEU A 141 13.03 -15.35 10.00
C LEU A 141 14.03 -14.19 9.92
N VAL A 142 13.92 -13.34 8.89
CA VAL A 142 14.74 -12.12 8.77
C VAL A 142 14.56 -11.22 10.00
N SER A 143 13.31 -11.02 10.46
CA SER A 143 13.02 -10.23 11.65
C SER A 143 13.66 -10.81 12.93
N LEU A 144 13.72 -12.14 13.04
CA LEU A 144 14.32 -12.81 14.19
C LEU A 144 15.85 -12.66 14.20
N VAL A 145 16.50 -12.75 13.03
CA VAL A 145 17.94 -12.53 12.90
C VAL A 145 18.30 -11.08 13.28
N LEU A 146 17.62 -10.10 12.68
CA LEU A 146 17.86 -8.68 12.96
C LEU A 146 17.64 -8.32 14.44
N LYS A 147 16.66 -8.96 15.09
CA LYS A 147 16.38 -8.79 16.53
C LYS A 147 17.39 -9.47 17.45
N GLY A 148 18.18 -10.42 16.94
CA GLY A 148 19.12 -11.21 17.75
C GLY A 148 18.44 -12.32 18.54
N SER A 149 17.44 -12.97 17.95
CA SER A 149 16.67 -14.02 18.61
C SER A 149 17.42 -15.35 18.67
N SER A 150 17.40 -16.01 19.83
CA SER A 150 17.86 -17.38 20.06
C SER A 150 16.92 -18.47 19.50
N ASN A 151 16.06 -18.14 18.54
CA ASN A 151 15.14 -19.09 17.93
C ASN A 151 15.91 -20.27 17.31
N HIS A 152 15.42 -21.49 17.51
CA HIS A 152 16.07 -22.70 17.01
C HIS A 152 16.36 -22.67 15.50
N LYS A 153 15.48 -22.08 14.68
CA LYS A 153 15.74 -21.94 13.24
C LYS A 153 16.93 -21.00 12.98
N VAL A 154 17.05 -19.90 13.73
CA VAL A 154 18.16 -18.95 13.57
C VAL A 154 19.50 -19.64 13.86
N LEU A 155 19.57 -20.41 14.95
CA LEU A 155 20.77 -21.14 15.36
C LEU A 155 21.11 -22.28 14.39
N ASN A 156 20.11 -23.03 13.92
CA ASN A 156 20.32 -24.14 12.99
C ASN A 156 20.95 -23.70 11.66
N TRP A 157 20.58 -22.52 11.18
CA TRP A 157 21.16 -21.93 9.98
C TRP A 157 22.45 -21.14 10.25
N ASN A 158 22.97 -21.17 11.48
CA ASN A 158 24.13 -20.40 11.94
C ASN A 158 23.99 -18.88 11.71
N PHE A 159 22.76 -18.36 11.70
CA PHE A 159 22.52 -16.94 11.46
C PHE A 159 22.89 -16.04 12.65
N ASP A 160 23.10 -16.63 13.83
CA ASP A 160 23.71 -15.98 14.99
C ASP A 160 25.15 -15.49 14.73
N LYS A 161 25.82 -16.04 13.71
CA LYS A 161 27.19 -15.65 13.32
C LYS A 161 27.22 -14.52 12.29
N LEU A 162 26.08 -14.14 11.73
CA LEU A 162 26.02 -13.07 10.73
C LEU A 162 26.30 -11.71 11.39
N SER A 163 26.98 -10.83 10.66
CA SER A 163 27.24 -9.45 11.11
C SER A 163 25.96 -8.62 11.31
N THR A 164 24.83 -9.08 10.76
CA THR A 164 23.51 -8.44 10.90
C THR A 164 22.67 -9.02 12.05
N TYR A 165 23.17 -10.04 12.75
CA TYR A 165 22.50 -10.60 13.91
C TYR A 165 22.42 -9.58 15.04
N GLY A 166 21.21 -9.31 15.53
CA GLY A 166 20.98 -8.38 16.64
C GLY A 166 21.23 -6.90 16.34
N ILE A 167 21.48 -6.51 15.08
CA ILE A 167 21.78 -5.11 14.71
C ILE A 167 20.58 -4.16 14.85
N MET A 168 19.37 -4.71 15.07
CA MET A 168 18.13 -3.98 15.36
C MET A 168 17.51 -4.45 16.69
N ASN A 169 18.33 -4.86 17.66
CA ASN A 169 17.87 -5.36 18.97
C ASN A 169 17.03 -4.34 19.76
N ASN A 170 17.18 -3.05 19.47
CA ASN A 170 16.47 -1.94 20.10
C ASN A 170 15.04 -1.75 19.59
N LEU A 171 14.68 -2.32 18.42
CA LEU A 171 13.36 -2.19 17.81
C LEU A 171 12.51 -3.41 18.10
N SER A 172 11.20 -3.24 18.28
CA SER A 172 10.25 -4.36 18.38
C SER A 172 10.20 -5.17 17.08
N ARG A 173 9.65 -6.39 17.15
CA ARG A 173 9.49 -7.21 15.94
C ARG A 173 8.54 -6.57 14.94
N ASP A 174 7.53 -5.85 15.41
CA ASP A 174 6.58 -5.18 14.54
C ASP A 174 7.25 -3.99 13.84
N GLU A 175 8.09 -3.23 14.54
CA GLU A 175 8.89 -2.14 13.95
C GLU A 175 9.89 -2.62 12.88
N ILE A 176 10.41 -3.85 12.99
CA ILE A 176 11.31 -4.43 11.99
C ILE A 176 10.53 -4.91 10.75
N LYS A 177 9.25 -5.25 10.91
CA LYS A 177 8.40 -5.81 9.84
C LYS A 177 7.61 -4.76 9.06
N ILE A 178 7.75 -3.48 9.42
CA ILE A 178 7.06 -2.35 8.77
C ILE A 178 7.49 -2.24 7.31
#